data_AF-A0AAW4L5T3-F1
#
_entry.id   AF-A0AAW4L5T3-F1
#
_cell.length_a   1.000
_cell.length_b   1.000
_cell.length_c   1.000
_cell.angle_alpha   90.00
_cell.angle_beta   90.00
_cell.angle_gamma   90.00
#
_symmetry.space_group_name_H-M   'P 1'
#
loop_
_entity.id
_entity.type
_entity.pdbx_description
1 polymer ?
#
loop_
_entity_poly.entity_id
_entity_poly.type
_entity_poly.pdbx_seq_one_letter_code
_entity_poly.pdbx_strand_id
1 'polypeptide(L)' 'MKCVYSDGLKVEYKGSLMIKDNRDVNVYIKEGLIPLHVKGELDVALINFNCSDMRTAVKIVTDTVGKRACIH' A
#
# COMPACT_ATOMS: atom_id res chain seq x y z
N MET A 1 -0.24 -9.85 3.28
CA MET A 1 0.18 -10.02 1.87
C MET A 1 1.42 -9.20 1.58
N LYS A 2 2.29 -9.72 0.70
CA LYS A 2 3.50 -9.04 0.25
C LYS A 2 3.59 -9.16 -1.27
N CYS A 3 3.74 -8.04 -1.96
CA CYS A 3 3.94 -7.97 -3.40
C CYS A 3 5.27 -7.29 -3.70
N VAL A 4 6.05 -7.90 -4.59
CA VAL A 4 7.31 -7.35 -5.08
C VAL A 4 7.19 -7.25 -6.59
N TYR A 5 7.30 -6.05 -7.12
CA TYR A 5 7.16 -5.76 -8.55
C TYR A 5 8.54 -5.62 -9.19
N SER A 6 8.60 -5.89 -10.49
CA SER A 6 9.85 -5.83 -11.28
C SER A 6 10.43 -4.43 -11.41
N ASP A 7 9.62 -3.39 -11.21
CA ASP A 7 10.05 -1.98 -11.22
C ASP A 7 10.72 -1.53 -9.91
N GLY A 8 10.79 -2.42 -8.90
CA GLY A 8 11.38 -2.13 -7.60
C GLY A 8 10.38 -1.74 -6.52
N LEU A 9 9.10 -1.59 -6.86
CA LEU A 9 8.03 -1.37 -5.89
C LEU A 9 7.86 -2.62 -5.02
N LYS A 10 7.74 -2.41 -3.71
CA LYS A 10 7.51 -3.43 -2.69
C LYS A 10 6.37 -2.98 -1.81
N VAL A 11 5.35 -3.82 -1.68
CA VAL A 11 4.17 -3.54 -0.89
C VAL A 11 4.00 -4.65 0.12
N GLU A 12 3.79 -4.27 1.38
CA GLU A 12 3.46 -5.19 2.45
C GLU A 12 2.21 -4.68 3.17
N TYR A 13 1.18 -5.51 3.22
CA TYR A 13 -0.09 -5.21 3.88
C TYR A 13 -0.42 -6.32 4.87
N LYS A 14 -0.50 -5.99 6.16
CA LYS A 14 -0.77 -6.95 7.26
C LYS A 14 -1.58 -6.32 8.40
N GLY A 15 -2.54 -5.48 8.04
CA GLY A 15 -3.19 -4.53 8.95
C GLY A 15 -2.55 -3.16 8.85
N SER A 16 -1.21 -3.06 8.93
CA SER A 16 -0.49 -1.85 8.49
C SER A 16 -0.09 -1.95 7.02
N LEU A 17 -0.05 -0.80 6.35
CA LEU A 17 0.39 -0.68 4.97
C LEU A 17 1.82 -0.12 4.94
N MET A 18 2.72 -0.85 4.30
CA MET A 18 4.08 -0.41 4.03
C MET A 18 4.35 -0.48 2.54
N ILE A 19 4.75 0.65 1.96
CA ILE A 19 5.10 0.78 0.54
C ILE A 19 6.54 1.27 0.48
N LYS A 20 7.38 0.56 -0.26
CA LYS A 20 8.77 0.92 -0.54
C LYS A 20 9.01 0.93 -2.05
N ASP A 21 9.60 2.00 -2.57
CA ASP A 21 10.12 2.08 -3.94
C ASP A 21 11.62 2.42 -3.88
N ASN A 22 12.38 2.00 -4.88
CA ASN A 22 13.77 2.39 -5.08
C ASN A 22 13.95 3.92 -5.27
N ARG A 23 12.87 4.65 -5.56
CA ARG A 23 12.86 6.10 -5.79
C ARG A 23 12.54 6.96 -4.55
N ASP A 24 12.93 6.51 -3.36
CA ASP A 24 12.63 7.17 -2.07
C ASP A 24 11.15 7.24 -1.67
N VAL A 25 10.27 6.43 -2.28
CA VAL A 25 8.91 6.29 -1.78
C VAL A 25 8.95 5.35 -0.59
N ASN A 26 8.79 5.91 0.61
CA ASN A 26 8.58 5.15 1.83
C ASN A 26 7.28 5.65 2.44
N VAL A 27 6.21 4.87 2.28
CA VAL A 27 4.93 5.16 2.91
C VAL A 27 4.67 4.08 3.94
N TYR A 28 4.41 4.52 5.17
CA TYR A 28 3.97 3.65 6.25
C TYR A 28 2.70 4.24 6.86
N ILE A 29 1.64 3.43 6.91
CA ILE A 29 0.35 3.80 7.49
C ILE A 29 -0.08 2.70 8.44
N LYS A 30 -0.31 3.05 9.71
CA LYS A 30 -0.91 2.14 10.67
C LYS A 30 -2.36 1.85 10.32
N GLU A 31 -2.83 0.65 10.65
CA GLU A 31 -4.17 0.16 10.31
C GLU A 31 -5.30 1.15 10.61
N GLY A 32 -5.34 1.70 11.82
CA GLY A 32 -6.39 2.64 12.25
C GLY A 32 -6.34 4.00 11.58
N LEU A 33 -5.29 4.29 10.82
CA LEU A 33 -5.08 5.54 10.09
C LEU A 33 -5.23 5.36 8.57
N ILE A 34 -5.47 4.13 8.11
CA ILE A 34 -5.79 3.87 6.71
C ILE A 34 -7.24 4.33 6.47
N PRO A 35 -7.49 5.25 5.51
CA PRO A 35 -8.84 5.64 5.17
C PRO A 35 -9.72 4.44 4.82
N LEU A 36 -10.96 4.41 5.31
CA LEU A 36 -11.89 3.28 5.13
C LEU A 36 -12.04 2.83 3.67
N HIS A 37 -12.11 3.78 2.72
CA HIS A 37 -12.23 3.47 1.29
C HIS A 37 -11.00 2.73 0.75
N VAL A 38 -9.79 3.16 1.14
CA VAL A 38 -8.54 2.47 0.80
C VAL A 38 -8.47 1.10 1.47
N LYS A 39 -8.83 1.02 2.75
CA LYS A 39 -8.77 -0.23 3.53
C LYS A 39 -9.59 -1.32 2.85
N GLY A 40 -10.80 -0.99 2.37
CA GLY A 40 -11.63 -1.91 1.61
C GLY A 40 -10.94 -2.48 0.37
N GLU A 41 -10.28 -1.65 -0.44
CA GLU A 41 -9.54 -2.13 -1.62
C GLU A 41 -8.34 -3.01 -1.27
N LEU A 42 -7.59 -2.64 -0.22
CA LEU A 42 -6.46 -3.45 0.28
C LEU A 42 -6.92 -4.81 0.81
N ASP A 43 -8.06 -4.85 1.50
CA ASP A 43 -8.66 -6.07 2.03
C ASP A 43 -9.16 -6.97 0.90
N VAL A 44 -9.79 -6.42 -0.14
CA VAL A 44 -10.19 -7.17 -1.34
C VAL A 44 -8.97 -7.74 -2.05
N ALA A 45 -7.92 -6.95 -2.25
CA ALA A 45 -6.67 -7.40 -2.86
C ALA A 45 -5.99 -8.50 -2.03
N LEU A 46 -6.04 -8.40 -0.69
CA LEU A 46 -5.55 -9.41 0.25
C LEU A 46 -6.33 -10.72 0.14
N ILE A 47 -7.67 -10.65 0.12
CA ILE A 47 -8.55 -11.83 0.01
C ILE A 47 -8.32 -12.56 -1.31
N ASN A 48 -8.21 -11.81 -2.40
CA ASN A 48 -8.01 -12.36 -3.75
C ASN A 48 -6.55 -12.76 -4.02
N PHE A 49 -5.61 -12.48 -3.11
CA PHE A 49 -4.17 -12.67 -3.32
C PHE A 49 -3.65 -12.06 -4.63
N ASN A 50 -4.27 -10.98 -5.10
CA ASN A 50 -3.96 -10.35 -6.38
C ASN A 50 -3.02 -9.15 -6.22
N CYS A 51 -1.78 -9.29 -6.70
CA CYS A 51 -0.83 -8.18 -6.68
C CYS A 51 -1.18 -7.05 -7.67
N SER A 52 -1.92 -7.28 -8.75
CA SER A 52 -2.37 -6.17 -9.61
C SER A 52 -3.33 -5.24 -8.86
N ASP A 53 -4.29 -5.80 -8.12
CA ASP A 53 -5.25 -5.02 -7.32
C ASP A 53 -4.53 -4.26 -6.20
N MET A 54 -3.56 -4.92 -5.56
CA MET A 54 -2.72 -4.31 -4.53
C MET A 54 -1.94 -3.10 -5.08
N ARG A 55 -1.46 -3.16 -6.32
CA ARG A 55 -0.76 -2.03 -6.96
C ARG A 55 -1.68 -0.83 -7.19
N THR A 56 -2.93 -1.09 -7.59
CA THR A 56 -3.94 -0.04 -7.79
C THR A 56 -4.27 0.64 -6.47
N ALA A 57 -4.57 -0.13 -5.43
CA ALA A 57 -4.87 0.39 -4.10
C ALA A 57 -3.70 1.24 -3.55
N VAL A 58 -2.46 0.77 -3.70
CA VAL A 58 -1.26 1.51 -3.29
C VAL A 58 -1.09 2.81 -4.04
N LYS A 59 -1.38 2.86 -5.35
CA LYS A 59 -1.31 4.09 -6.13
C LYS A 59 -2.25 5.15 -5.56
N ILE A 60 -3.50 4.77 -5.29
CA ILE A 60 -4.51 5.63 -4.66
C ILE A 60 -4.02 6.16 -3.31
N VAL A 61 -3.41 5.29 -2.49
CA VAL A 61 -2.79 5.70 -1.23
C VAL A 61 -1.71 6.74 -1.45
N THR A 62 -0.71 6.43 -2.27
CA THR A 62 0.44 7.33 -2.48
C THR A 62 0.04 8.67 -3.10
N ASP A 63 -1.04 8.70 -3.90
CA ASP A 63 -1.60 9.93 -4.47
C ASP A 63 -2.38 10.74 -3.42
N THR A 64 -3.01 10.07 -2.44
CA THR A 64 -3.82 10.71 -1.38
C THR A 64 -2.97 11.25 -0.22
N VAL A 65 -2.09 10.41 0.35
CA VAL A 65 -1.25 10.79 1.50
C VAL A 65 0.11 11.37 1.08
N GLY A 66 0.50 11.20 -0.18
CA GLY A 66 1.78 11.65 -0.72
C GLY A 66 2.87 10.58 -0.67
N LYS A 67 3.89 10.75 -1.52
CA LYS A 67 4.95 9.77 -1.79
C LYS A 67 6.00 9.62 -0.67
N ARG A 68 5.90 10.41 0.40
CA ARG A 68 6.84 10.40 1.54
C ARG A 68 6.10 10.53 2.88
N ALA A 69 4.96 9.86 2.98
CA ALA A 69 4.12 9.93 4.17
C ALA A 69 4.48 8.83 5.19
N CYS A 70 5.02 9.24 6.34
CA CYS A 70 5.02 8.41 7.54
C CYS A 70 3.86 8.84 8.43
N ILE A 71 2.83 8.00 8.51
CA ILE A 71 1.62 8.23 9.30
C ILE A 71 1.56 7.16 10.38
N HIS A 72 1.81 7.59 11.61
CA HIS A 72 2.01 6.80 12.83
C HIS A 72 1.01 7.16 13.92
#